data_AF-A0A662NZL6-F1
#
_entry.id   AF-A0A662NZL6-F1
#
_cell.length_a   1.000
_cell.length_b   1.000
_cell.length_c   1.000
_cell.angle_alpha   90.00
_cell.angle_beta   90.00
_cell.angle_gamma   90.00
#
_symmetry.space_group_name_H-M   'P 1'
#
loop_
_entity.id
_entity.type
_entity.pdbx_description
1 polymer ?
#
loop_
_entity_poly.entity_id
_entity_poly.type
_entity_poly.pdbx_seq_one_letter_code
_entity_poly.pdbx_strand_id
1 'polypeptide(L)'
;MVKVFKCPECGSVVEVREENIITPLSTKRIKVLLCPYPQIGVRNHIYQHIVRIKYYGEWEDPKNFLISGKEGLHEVILGTRDEVAFYILRAELWRNGGPIVDGAYLSKHTRAKILWKDKRAIGYYSEFTHTKVPTMAEIYVRPQYRGNGYATEMIRDFLNSHKGPVAFYFIHRKCMRNLLLKVGAIEKGGEGYIFKRQIELLSWQQNPIIFWENDKSK
;
A
#
# COMPACT_ATOMS: atom_id res chain seq x y z
N MET A 1 -25.34 -2.45 -28.32
CA MET A 1 -24.73 -3.72 -27.88
C MET A 1 -24.18 -3.52 -26.47
N VAL A 2 -24.65 -4.28 -25.48
CA VAL A 2 -24.18 -4.15 -24.09
C VAL A 2 -22.80 -4.82 -23.97
N LYS A 3 -21.77 -4.10 -23.52
CA LYS A 3 -20.44 -4.67 -23.31
C LYS A 3 -20.47 -5.50 -22.02
N VAL A 4 -19.98 -6.73 -22.08
CA VAL A 4 -19.99 -7.66 -20.93
C VAL A 4 -18.61 -8.29 -20.74
N PHE A 5 -18.28 -8.63 -19.51
CA PHE A 5 -17.01 -9.28 -19.14
C PHE A 5 -17.25 -10.41 -18.16
N LYS A 6 -16.45 -11.47 -18.23
CA LYS A 6 -16.46 -12.52 -17.22
C LYS A 6 -15.57 -12.11 -16.04
N CYS A 7 -16.12 -12.14 -14.82
CA CYS A 7 -15.32 -11.97 -13.61
C CYS A 7 -14.37 -13.16 -13.46
N PRO A 8 -13.05 -12.96 -13.38
CA PRO A 8 -12.10 -14.07 -13.27
C PRO A 8 -12.09 -14.74 -11.90
N GLU A 9 -12.74 -14.16 -10.88
CA GLU A 9 -12.80 -14.74 -9.55
C GLU A 9 -14.03 -15.63 -9.34
N CYS A 10 -15.24 -15.10 -9.54
CA CYS A 10 -16.48 -15.86 -9.34
C CYS A 10 -17.07 -16.44 -10.62
N GLY A 11 -16.52 -16.12 -11.79
CA GLY A 11 -17.00 -16.61 -13.08
C GLY A 11 -18.28 -15.96 -13.62
N SER A 12 -18.88 -15.02 -12.87
CA SER A 12 -20.11 -14.34 -13.28
C SER A 12 -19.91 -13.47 -14.51
N VAL A 13 -20.96 -13.32 -15.32
CA VAL A 13 -21.02 -12.30 -16.38
C VAL A 13 -21.34 -10.95 -15.72
N VAL A 14 -20.52 -9.95 -16.02
CA VAL A 14 -20.62 -8.59 -15.49
C VAL A 14 -20.87 -7.65 -16.65
N GLU A 15 -22.03 -7.03 -16.66
CA GLU A 15 -22.40 -6.02 -17.64
C GLU A 15 -21.80 -4.67 -17.28
N VAL A 16 -21.34 -3.93 -18.29
CA VAL A 16 -20.91 -2.54 -18.13
C VAL A 16 -22.14 -1.67 -17.92
N ARG A 17 -22.53 -1.47 -16.67
CA ARG A 17 -23.61 -0.58 -16.24
C ARG A 17 -23.09 0.44 -15.24
N GLU A 18 -23.73 1.60 -15.16
CA GLU A 18 -23.26 2.70 -14.31
C GLU A 18 -23.16 2.31 -12.83
N GLU A 19 -24.09 1.49 -12.33
CA GLU A 19 -24.10 0.99 -10.96
C GLU A 19 -22.90 0.09 -10.61
N ASN A 20 -22.28 -0.54 -11.61
CA ASN A 20 -21.11 -1.40 -11.44
C ASN A 20 -19.80 -0.63 -11.67
N ILE A 21 -19.88 0.65 -12.04
CA ILE A 21 -18.71 1.47 -12.35
C ILE A 21 -18.48 2.44 -11.19
N ILE A 22 -17.33 2.30 -10.54
CA ILE A 22 -16.88 3.27 -9.56
C ILE A 22 -15.81 4.18 -10.15
N THR A 23 -15.77 5.40 -9.64
CA THR A 23 -14.60 6.26 -9.75
C THR A 23 -13.96 6.30 -8.36
N PRO A 24 -12.81 5.64 -8.13
CA PRO A 24 -12.25 5.55 -6.79
C PRO A 24 -11.97 6.94 -6.21
N LEU A 25 -12.25 7.14 -4.92
CA LEU A 25 -11.97 8.41 -4.24
C LEU A 25 -10.48 8.81 -4.34
N SER A 26 -9.59 7.81 -4.46
CA SER A 26 -8.16 7.98 -4.70
C SER A 26 -7.82 8.74 -5.99
N THR A 27 -8.73 8.72 -6.97
CA THR A 27 -8.48 9.20 -8.32
C THR A 27 -9.78 9.39 -9.10
N LYS A 28 -10.11 10.66 -9.38
CA LYS A 28 -11.26 11.01 -10.21
C LYS A 28 -11.09 10.63 -11.70
N ARG A 29 -9.93 10.07 -12.07
CA ARG A 29 -9.53 9.81 -13.46
C ARG A 29 -9.73 8.36 -13.88
N ILE A 30 -9.79 7.42 -12.93
CA ILE A 30 -9.93 6.00 -13.23
C ILE A 30 -11.39 5.61 -13.07
N LYS A 31 -11.98 4.99 -14.09
CA LYS A 31 -13.25 4.30 -13.95
C LYS A 31 -13.00 2.81 -13.87
N VAL A 32 -13.59 2.16 -12.88
CA VAL A 32 -13.36 0.76 -12.56
C VAL A 32 -14.68 0.02 -12.62
N LEU A 33 -14.74 -1.05 -13.40
CA LEU A 33 -15.85 -1.98 -13.38
C LEU A 33 -15.62 -3.01 -12.27
N LEU A 34 -16.48 -3.00 -11.27
CA LEU A 34 -16.47 -3.96 -10.17
C LEU A 34 -17.41 -5.12 -10.44
N CYS A 35 -17.08 -6.26 -9.87
CA CYS A 35 -18.00 -7.39 -9.80
C CYS A 35 -19.15 -7.06 -8.84
N PRO A 36 -20.42 -7.17 -9.25
CA PRO A 36 -21.56 -6.86 -8.38
C PRO A 36 -21.71 -7.87 -7.26
N TYR A 37 -21.22 -9.09 -7.46
CA TYR A 37 -21.19 -10.13 -6.43
C TYR A 37 -19.97 -9.93 -5.54
N PRO A 38 -20.12 -9.60 -4.24
CA PRO A 38 -18.98 -9.46 -3.34
C PRO A 38 -18.29 -10.80 -3.10
N GLN A 39 -16.98 -10.75 -2.88
CA GLN A 39 -16.14 -11.88 -2.53
C GLN A 39 -15.64 -11.77 -1.09
N ILE A 40 -15.33 -12.91 -0.49
CA ILE A 40 -14.71 -13.00 0.83
C ILE A 40 -13.20 -13.16 0.63
N GLY A 41 -12.42 -12.22 1.16
CA GLY A 41 -10.97 -12.28 1.13
C GLY A 41 -10.37 -12.79 2.45
N VAL A 42 -9.05 -12.62 2.60
CA VAL A 42 -8.31 -13.08 3.78
C VAL A 42 -8.78 -12.38 5.05
N ARG A 43 -9.10 -13.11 6.12
CA ARG A 43 -9.68 -12.56 7.38
C ARG A 43 -11.13 -12.08 7.24
N ASN A 44 -11.92 -12.72 6.37
CA ASN A 44 -13.36 -12.48 6.22
C ASN A 44 -13.75 -11.04 5.84
N HIS A 45 -12.84 -10.25 5.26
CA HIS A 45 -13.25 -8.96 4.71
C HIS A 45 -14.00 -9.17 3.40
N ILE A 46 -15.06 -8.39 3.23
CA ILE A 46 -15.84 -8.37 2.00
C ILE A 46 -15.20 -7.35 1.06
N TYR A 47 -15.00 -7.74 -0.19
CA TYR A 47 -14.51 -6.85 -1.24
C TYR A 47 -15.25 -7.13 -2.54
N GLN A 48 -15.16 -6.20 -3.48
CA GLN A 48 -15.62 -6.40 -4.85
C GLN A 48 -14.41 -6.50 -5.77
N HIS A 49 -14.36 -7.56 -6.58
CA HIS A 49 -13.28 -7.78 -7.51
C HIS A 49 -13.28 -6.78 -8.67
N ILE A 50 -12.10 -6.25 -9.01
CA ILE A 50 -11.88 -5.38 -10.16
C ILE A 50 -11.93 -6.22 -11.45
N VAL A 51 -12.97 -6.05 -12.26
CA VAL A 51 -13.16 -6.83 -13.49
C VAL A 51 -12.43 -6.17 -14.66
N ARG A 52 -12.60 -4.86 -14.84
CA ARG A 52 -11.97 -4.07 -15.91
C ARG A 52 -11.69 -2.66 -15.45
N ILE A 53 -10.76 -2.01 -16.14
CA ILE A 53 -10.42 -0.61 -15.91
C ILE A 53 -10.61 0.16 -17.21
N LYS A 54 -11.34 1.28 -17.18
CA LYS A 54 -11.48 2.16 -18.33
C LYS A 54 -10.25 3.05 -18.44
N TYR A 55 -9.50 2.91 -19.52
CA TYR A 55 -8.25 3.63 -19.77
C TYR A 55 -8.18 4.05 -21.23
N TYR A 56 -7.96 5.35 -21.50
CA TYR A 56 -8.03 5.94 -22.85
C TYR A 56 -9.26 5.52 -23.69
N GLY A 57 -10.43 5.46 -23.05
CA GLY A 57 -11.69 5.10 -23.71
C GLY A 57 -11.99 3.60 -23.74
N GLU A 58 -10.97 2.75 -23.62
CA GLU A 58 -11.09 1.29 -23.69
C GLU A 58 -11.18 0.62 -22.33
N TRP A 59 -11.75 -0.59 -22.32
CA TRP A 59 -11.86 -1.42 -21.12
C TRP A 59 -10.77 -2.48 -21.11
N GLU A 60 -9.79 -2.29 -20.23
CA GLU A 60 -8.56 -3.07 -20.16
C GLU A 60 -8.57 -4.10 -19.03
N ASP A 61 -7.81 -5.18 -19.21
CA ASP A 61 -7.55 -6.15 -18.15
C ASP A 61 -6.66 -5.51 -17.06
N PRO A 62 -7.05 -5.56 -15.77
CA PRO A 62 -6.23 -5.01 -14.68
C PRO A 62 -4.78 -5.53 -14.67
N LYS A 63 -4.55 -6.79 -15.08
CA LYS A 63 -3.22 -7.40 -15.11
C LYS A 63 -2.26 -6.68 -16.05
N ASN A 64 -2.77 -6.02 -17.10
CA ASN A 64 -1.94 -5.28 -18.07
C ASN A 64 -1.24 -4.07 -17.42
N PHE A 65 -1.81 -3.50 -16.35
CA PHE A 65 -1.22 -2.38 -15.61
C PHE A 65 -0.15 -2.83 -14.61
N LEU A 66 -0.07 -4.12 -14.30
CA LEU A 66 0.95 -4.70 -13.42
C LEU A 66 2.18 -5.20 -14.18
N ILE A 67 2.32 -4.83 -15.45
CA ILE A 67 3.44 -5.15 -16.34
C ILE A 67 4.04 -3.83 -16.87
N SER A 68 5.36 -3.68 -16.78
CA SER A 68 6.09 -2.49 -17.24
C SER A 68 7.53 -2.84 -17.57
N GLY A 69 8.21 -2.04 -18.38
CA GLY A 69 9.67 -2.16 -18.57
C GLY A 69 10.50 -1.51 -17.46
N LYS A 70 9.86 -0.88 -16.46
CA LYS A 70 10.53 -0.28 -15.31
C LYS A 70 11.14 -1.35 -14.41
N GLU A 71 12.26 -1.01 -13.76
CA GLU A 71 12.92 -1.84 -12.76
C GLU A 71 13.30 -0.99 -11.54
N GLY A 72 13.17 -1.54 -10.33
CA GLY A 72 13.41 -0.85 -9.07
C GLY A 72 12.21 -0.04 -8.55
N LEU A 73 12.47 0.90 -7.63
CA LEU A 73 11.44 1.73 -7.00
C LEU A 73 11.19 3.01 -7.81
N HIS A 74 9.95 3.18 -8.26
CA HIS A 74 9.54 4.34 -9.06
C HIS A 74 8.38 5.07 -8.40
N GLU A 75 8.46 6.40 -8.36
CA GLU A 75 7.36 7.24 -7.90
C GLU A 75 6.12 7.07 -8.80
N VAL A 76 4.95 7.08 -8.17
CA VAL A 76 3.66 6.98 -8.85
C VAL A 76 3.27 8.35 -9.39
N ILE A 77 3.24 8.48 -10.72
CA ILE A 77 2.87 9.72 -11.39
C ILE A 77 1.36 9.75 -11.65
N LEU A 78 0.68 10.79 -11.14
CA LEU A 78 -0.75 11.01 -11.35
C LEU A 78 -1.09 11.15 -12.85
N GLY A 79 -2.21 10.57 -13.26
CA GLY A 79 -2.69 10.59 -14.65
C GLY A 79 -2.02 9.56 -15.57
N THR A 80 -1.09 8.76 -15.04
CA THR A 80 -0.36 7.75 -15.82
C THR A 80 -0.82 6.33 -15.49
N ARG A 81 -0.26 5.35 -16.20
CA ARG A 81 -0.47 3.92 -15.89
C ARG A 81 -0.04 3.55 -14.46
N ASP A 82 0.90 4.28 -13.87
CA ASP A 82 1.37 4.00 -12.50
C ASP A 82 0.27 4.24 -11.47
N GLU A 83 -0.57 5.27 -11.67
CA GLU A 83 -1.71 5.57 -10.80
C GLU A 83 -2.69 4.39 -10.78
N VAL A 84 -2.92 3.78 -11.95
CA VAL A 84 -3.76 2.59 -12.11
C VAL A 84 -3.14 1.38 -11.43
N ALA A 85 -1.84 1.15 -11.66
CA ALA A 85 -1.10 0.05 -11.05
C ALA A 85 -1.13 0.14 -9.51
N PHE A 86 -0.88 1.34 -8.96
CA PHE A 86 -0.97 1.60 -7.53
C PHE A 86 -2.36 1.30 -6.98
N TYR A 87 -3.42 1.76 -7.65
CA TYR A 87 -4.80 1.46 -7.24
C TYR A 87 -5.08 -0.04 -7.19
N ILE A 88 -4.65 -0.80 -8.21
CA ILE A 88 -4.81 -2.27 -8.24
C ILE A 88 -4.05 -2.91 -7.07
N LEU A 89 -2.79 -2.52 -6.83
CA LEU A 89 -1.99 -3.07 -5.74
C LEU A 89 -2.61 -2.78 -4.37
N ARG A 90 -3.23 -1.61 -4.19
CA ARG A 90 -3.92 -1.25 -2.96
C ARG A 90 -5.23 -2.01 -2.79
N ALA A 91 -5.97 -2.28 -3.86
CA ALA A 91 -7.10 -3.21 -3.83
C ALA A 91 -6.64 -4.64 -3.49
N GLU A 92 -5.49 -5.09 -4.01
CA GLU A 92 -4.88 -6.36 -3.60
C GLU A 92 -4.46 -6.35 -2.12
N LEU A 93 -3.95 -5.25 -1.57
CA LEU A 93 -3.66 -5.10 -0.13
C LEU A 93 -4.92 -5.34 0.71
N TRP A 94 -6.02 -4.66 0.37
CA TRP A 94 -7.32 -4.84 1.03
C TRP A 94 -7.78 -6.29 0.95
N ARG A 95 -7.80 -6.85 -0.27
CA ARG A 95 -8.13 -8.26 -0.56
C ARG A 95 -7.32 -9.27 0.27
N ASN A 96 -6.12 -8.90 0.69
CA ASN A 96 -5.22 -9.75 1.48
C ASN A 96 -5.29 -9.46 2.98
N GLY A 97 -6.31 -8.74 3.46
CA GLY A 97 -6.51 -8.42 4.88
C GLY A 97 -5.51 -7.40 5.41
N GLY A 98 -4.89 -6.63 4.51
CA GLY A 98 -4.03 -5.51 4.84
C GLY A 98 -4.84 -4.28 5.24
N PRO A 99 -4.30 -3.43 6.15
CA PRO A 99 -4.97 -2.19 6.53
C PRO A 99 -4.86 -1.20 5.38
N ILE A 100 -5.99 -0.65 4.96
CA ILE A 100 -6.00 0.61 4.21
C ILE A 100 -5.89 1.74 5.22
N VAL A 101 -5.01 2.71 4.96
CA VAL A 101 -4.88 3.90 5.79
C VAL A 101 -5.61 5.07 5.15
N ASP A 102 -6.50 5.69 5.90
CA ASP A 102 -7.18 6.91 5.48
C ASP A 102 -6.15 8.03 5.29
N GLY A 103 -6.23 8.73 4.16
CA GLY A 103 -5.23 9.73 3.76
C GLY A 103 -4.01 9.18 3.01
N ALA A 104 -3.82 7.85 2.94
CA ALA A 104 -2.77 7.22 2.11
C ALA A 104 -3.13 7.18 0.61
N TYR A 105 -4.18 7.89 0.21
CA TYR A 105 -4.57 8.15 -1.17
C TYR A 105 -3.61 9.14 -1.83
N LEU A 106 -3.26 8.94 -3.11
CA LEU A 106 -2.39 9.88 -3.83
C LEU A 106 -2.99 11.29 -3.83
N SER A 107 -2.21 12.25 -3.37
CA SER A 107 -2.62 13.66 -3.23
C SER A 107 -1.39 14.56 -3.29
N LYS A 108 -1.58 15.88 -3.25
CA LYS A 108 -0.45 16.82 -3.11
C LYS A 108 0.38 16.61 -1.82
N HIS A 109 -0.17 15.89 -0.84
CA HIS A 109 0.47 15.63 0.46
C HIS A 109 0.83 14.15 0.67
N THR A 110 0.54 13.30 -0.30
CA THR A 110 0.72 11.86 -0.21
C THR A 110 1.39 11.34 -1.48
N ARG A 111 2.50 10.63 -1.32
CA ARG A 111 3.27 10.02 -2.42
C ARG A 111 3.23 8.52 -2.30
N ALA A 112 3.54 7.83 -3.39
CA ALA A 112 3.78 6.40 -3.36
C ALA A 112 4.88 6.03 -4.34
N LYS A 113 5.56 4.91 -4.07
CA LYS A 113 6.46 4.26 -5.01
C LYS A 113 6.04 2.82 -5.24
N ILE A 114 6.10 2.37 -6.49
CA ILE A 114 5.89 0.96 -6.87
C ILE A 114 7.27 0.32 -7.06
N LEU A 115 7.46 -0.85 -6.48
CA LEU A 115 8.60 -1.70 -6.77
C LEU A 115 8.30 -2.54 -8.01
N TRP A 116 9.08 -2.34 -9.06
CA TRP A 116 9.07 -3.13 -10.27
C TRP A 116 10.24 -4.09 -10.29
N LYS A 117 9.98 -5.36 -10.60
CA LYS A 117 11.03 -6.36 -10.81
C LYS A 117 10.60 -7.37 -11.85
N ASP A 118 11.52 -7.74 -12.73
CA ASP A 118 11.28 -8.72 -13.81
C ASP A 118 10.03 -8.34 -14.63
N LYS A 119 9.91 -7.05 -14.95
CA LYS A 119 8.77 -6.44 -15.65
C LYS A 119 7.43 -6.49 -14.91
N ARG A 120 7.39 -6.83 -13.63
CA ARG A 120 6.16 -6.97 -12.83
C ARG A 120 6.13 -5.97 -11.69
N ALA A 121 4.95 -5.43 -11.40
CA ALA A 121 4.71 -4.74 -10.15
C ALA A 121 4.68 -5.77 -9.00
N ILE A 122 5.64 -5.64 -8.08
CA ILE A 122 5.88 -6.56 -6.96
C ILE A 122 5.18 -6.10 -5.69
N GLY A 123 5.10 -4.80 -5.50
CA GLY A 123 4.62 -4.17 -4.27
C GLY A 123 4.70 -2.66 -4.36
N TYR A 124 4.33 -1.99 -3.29
CA TYR A 124 4.43 -0.55 -3.17
C TYR A 124 4.62 -0.15 -1.71
N TYR A 125 5.06 1.09 -1.51
CA TYR A 125 4.82 1.81 -0.27
C TYR A 125 4.23 3.19 -0.58
N SER A 126 3.43 3.72 0.34
CA SER A 126 2.96 5.11 0.31
C SER A 126 3.42 5.86 1.54
N GLU A 127 3.50 7.17 1.42
CA GLU A 127 3.91 8.08 2.48
C GLU A 127 3.10 9.37 2.44
N PHE A 128 2.93 10.00 3.60
CA PHE A 128 2.45 11.38 3.71
C PHE A 128 3.31 12.13 4.73
N THR A 129 3.24 13.46 4.72
CA THR A 129 3.91 14.28 5.73
C THR A 129 2.91 14.75 6.78
N HIS A 130 3.09 14.32 8.04
CA HIS A 130 2.32 14.81 9.19
C HIS A 130 3.22 15.69 10.05
N THR A 131 2.79 16.90 10.41
CA THR A 131 3.57 17.80 11.29
C THR A 131 5.06 17.96 10.90
N LYS A 132 5.36 17.98 9.59
CA LYS A 132 6.71 18.02 8.98
C LYS A 132 7.53 16.71 9.07
N VAL A 133 6.93 15.63 9.55
CA VAL A 133 7.52 14.29 9.65
C VAL A 133 7.02 13.41 8.51
N PRO A 134 7.89 12.94 7.61
CA PRO A 134 7.55 11.93 6.64
C PRO A 134 7.10 10.64 7.33
N THR A 135 5.92 10.16 6.98
CA THR A 135 5.30 8.98 7.58
C THR A 135 5.06 7.94 6.51
N MET A 136 5.66 6.75 6.64
CA MET A 136 5.29 5.61 5.81
C MET A 136 3.88 5.15 6.19
N ALA A 137 2.99 5.30 5.23
CA ALA A 137 1.55 5.24 5.38
C ALA A 137 0.96 3.90 5.00
N GLU A 138 1.47 3.23 3.96
CA GLU A 138 1.14 1.86 3.55
C GLU A 138 2.41 1.17 3.03
N ILE A 139 2.50 -0.15 3.23
CA ILE A 139 3.51 -0.99 2.57
C ILE A 139 2.91 -2.34 2.26
N TYR A 140 3.10 -2.78 1.01
CA TYR A 140 2.53 -4.01 0.51
C TYR A 140 3.49 -4.73 -0.42
N VAL A 141 3.60 -6.05 -0.22
CA VAL A 141 4.24 -6.97 -1.17
C VAL A 141 3.21 -8.03 -1.53
N ARG A 142 3.01 -8.26 -2.83
CA ARG A 142 2.05 -9.24 -3.32
C ARG A 142 2.42 -10.64 -2.82
N PRO A 143 1.46 -11.49 -2.41
CA PRO A 143 1.72 -12.77 -1.73
C PRO A 143 2.79 -13.63 -2.39
N GLN A 144 2.73 -13.79 -3.71
CA GLN A 144 3.64 -14.61 -4.50
C GLN A 144 5.11 -14.13 -4.53
N TYR A 145 5.38 -12.90 -4.10
CA TYR A 145 6.74 -12.33 -4.04
C TYR A 145 7.27 -12.17 -2.62
N ARG A 146 6.48 -12.55 -1.60
CA ARG A 146 6.90 -12.45 -0.19
C ARG A 146 8.06 -13.41 0.12
N GLY A 147 8.82 -13.11 1.16
CA GLY A 147 10.00 -13.89 1.56
C GLY A 147 11.31 -13.47 0.89
N ASN A 148 11.26 -12.64 -0.15
CA ASN A 148 12.41 -12.25 -0.97
C ASN A 148 13.06 -10.90 -0.59
N GLY A 149 12.74 -10.35 0.59
CA GLY A 149 13.36 -9.10 1.08
C GLY A 149 12.81 -7.78 0.49
N TYR A 150 11.84 -7.81 -0.42
CA TYR A 150 11.29 -6.59 -1.05
C TYR A 150 10.70 -5.55 -0.08
N ALA A 151 10.09 -5.99 1.02
CA ALA A 151 9.62 -5.06 2.06
C ALA A 151 10.80 -4.34 2.74
N THR A 152 11.90 -5.05 2.98
CA THR A 152 13.14 -4.49 3.54
C THR A 152 13.76 -3.48 2.58
N GLU A 153 13.75 -3.78 1.27
CA GLU A 153 14.20 -2.85 0.22
C GLU A 153 13.38 -1.56 0.21
N MET A 154 12.05 -1.65 0.21
CA MET A 154 11.16 -0.48 0.27
C MET A 154 11.35 0.36 1.53
N ILE A 155 11.55 -0.27 2.69
CA ILE A 155 11.84 0.46 3.93
C ILE A 155 13.18 1.18 3.85
N ARG A 156 14.22 0.55 3.29
CA ARG A 156 15.53 1.20 3.11
C ARG A 156 15.44 2.40 2.17
N ASP A 157 14.70 2.28 1.07
CA ASP A 157 14.48 3.40 0.15
C ASP A 157 13.75 4.58 0.82
N PHE A 158 12.68 4.31 1.57
CA PHE A 158 12.00 5.33 2.36
C PHE A 158 12.94 6.00 3.37
N LEU A 159 13.69 5.20 4.13
CA LEU A 159 14.67 5.68 5.09
C LEU A 159 15.77 6.52 4.42
N ASN A 160 16.23 6.16 3.23
CA ASN A 160 17.27 6.90 2.51
C ASN A 160 16.74 8.16 1.82
N SER A 161 15.43 8.21 1.54
CA SER A 161 14.77 9.38 0.93
C SER A 161 14.64 10.56 1.91
N HIS A 162 14.75 10.32 3.22
CA HIS A 162 14.55 11.32 4.26
C HIS A 162 15.77 11.42 5.19
N LYS A 163 16.35 12.62 5.33
CA LYS A 163 17.56 12.88 6.15
C LYS A 163 17.27 13.06 7.65
N GLY A 164 16.03 13.30 8.03
CA GLY A 164 15.61 13.59 9.41
C GLY A 164 14.72 12.51 10.01
N PRO A 165 13.99 12.83 11.08
CA PRO A 165 13.02 11.94 11.68
C PRO A 165 11.98 11.46 10.68
N VAL A 166 11.59 10.19 10.78
CA VAL A 166 10.48 9.61 10.03
C VAL A 166 9.53 8.87 10.96
N ALA A 167 8.31 8.61 10.52
CA ALA A 167 7.34 7.81 11.25
C ALA A 167 6.82 6.64 10.41
N PHE A 168 6.22 5.65 11.08
CA PHE A 168 5.61 4.48 10.45
C PHE A 168 4.22 4.27 11.01
N TYR A 169 3.17 4.40 10.19
CA TYR A 169 1.77 4.29 10.64
C TYR A 169 1.46 2.93 11.32
N PHE A 170 2.20 1.88 10.98
CA PHE A 170 1.94 0.50 11.41
C PHE A 170 2.89 -0.07 12.46
N ILE A 171 3.63 0.78 13.16
CA ILE A 171 4.77 0.35 13.99
C ILE A 171 4.38 -0.68 15.07
N HIS A 172 3.14 -0.64 15.55
CA HIS A 172 2.65 -1.54 16.60
C HIS A 172 2.55 -3.01 16.14
N ARG A 173 2.51 -3.27 14.83
CA ARG A 173 2.40 -4.63 14.28
C ARG A 173 3.70 -5.40 14.47
N LYS A 174 3.62 -6.62 15.03
CA LYS A 174 4.79 -7.50 15.28
C LYS A 174 5.64 -7.73 14.03
N CYS A 175 4.99 -7.93 12.87
CA CYS A 175 5.69 -8.11 11.60
C CYS A 175 6.48 -6.86 11.18
N MET A 176 6.00 -5.66 11.50
CA MET A 176 6.69 -4.41 11.17
C MET A 176 7.93 -4.22 12.05
N ARG A 177 7.84 -4.51 13.35
CA ARG A 177 9.00 -4.49 14.26
C ARG A 177 10.14 -5.38 13.76
N ASN A 178 9.82 -6.60 13.31
CA ASN A 178 10.82 -7.51 12.73
C ASN A 178 11.46 -6.94 11.45
N LEU A 179 10.70 -6.24 10.61
CA LEU A 179 11.24 -5.59 9.42
C LEU A 179 12.14 -4.40 9.77
N LEU A 180 11.73 -3.59 10.75
CA LEU A 180 12.51 -2.45 11.25
C LEU A 180 13.83 -2.90 11.89
N LEU A 181 13.83 -4.02 12.64
CA LEU A 181 15.06 -4.65 13.14
C LEU A 181 16.00 -5.03 11.98
N LYS A 182 15.48 -5.67 10.92
CA LYS A 182 16.27 -6.13 9.77
C LYS A 182 16.93 -4.99 8.98
N VAL A 183 16.35 -3.79 9.00
CA VAL A 183 16.95 -2.61 8.37
C VAL A 183 17.83 -1.80 9.33
N GLY A 184 18.01 -2.27 10.56
CA GLY A 184 18.79 -1.58 11.59
C GLY A 184 18.15 -0.27 12.08
N ALA A 185 16.85 -0.06 11.83
CA ALA A 185 16.14 1.13 12.29
C ALA A 185 15.90 1.09 13.81
N ILE A 186 15.78 -0.12 14.37
CA ILE A 186 15.66 -0.38 15.80
C ILE A 186 16.60 -1.52 16.21
N GLU A 187 16.94 -1.59 17.49
CA GLU A 187 17.58 -2.74 18.13
C GLU A 187 16.70 -3.28 19.26
N LYS A 188 16.93 -4.54 19.65
CA LYS A 188 16.23 -5.18 20.76
C LYS A 188 17.07 -5.03 22.02
N GLY A 189 16.57 -4.32 23.02
CA GLY A 189 17.16 -4.21 24.36
C GLY A 189 16.61 -5.26 25.33
N GLY A 190 16.99 -5.14 26.62
CA GLY A 190 16.54 -6.04 27.68
C GLY A 190 15.02 -6.04 27.90
N GLU A 191 14.40 -4.85 27.85
CA GLU A 191 12.97 -4.67 28.16
C GLU A 191 12.13 -4.17 26.96
N GLY A 192 12.75 -3.88 25.82
CA GLY A 192 12.05 -3.23 24.70
C GLY A 192 12.85 -3.07 23.41
N TYR A 193 12.45 -2.09 22.59
CA TYR A 193 13.13 -1.74 21.35
C TYR A 193 13.70 -0.33 21.45
N ILE A 194 14.95 -0.17 21.05
CA ILE A 194 15.65 1.13 21.02
C ILE A 194 15.74 1.58 19.56
N PHE A 195 15.33 2.81 19.27
CA PHE A 195 15.39 3.38 17.92
C PHE A 195 16.81 3.88 17.62
N LYS A 196 17.45 3.31 16.60
CA LYS A 196 18.80 3.71 16.16
C LYS A 196 18.79 4.89 15.19
N ARG A 197 17.73 4.99 14.39
CA ARG A 197 17.42 6.19 13.62
C ARG A 197 16.47 7.07 14.40
N GLN A 198 16.54 8.37 14.17
CA GLN A 198 15.47 9.28 14.60
C GLN A 198 14.16 8.82 13.96
N ILE A 199 13.29 8.22 14.76
CA ILE A 199 11.94 7.82 14.37
C ILE A 199 11.01 8.53 15.33
N GLU A 200 10.09 9.33 14.79
CA GLU A 200 9.12 10.06 15.60
C GLU A 200 7.89 9.19 15.84
N LEU A 201 7.45 9.11 17.11
CA LEU A 201 6.17 8.53 17.46
C LEU A 201 5.10 9.59 17.26
N LEU A 202 4.21 9.35 16.29
CA LEU A 202 3.08 10.25 16.04
C LEU A 202 2.17 10.31 17.29
N SER A 203 1.51 11.43 17.54
CA SER A 203 0.71 11.66 18.75
C SER A 203 -0.32 10.56 19.07
N TRP A 204 -1.02 10.05 18.05
CA TRP A 204 -1.94 8.91 18.16
C TRP A 204 -1.27 7.53 18.35
N GLN A 205 0.04 7.45 18.16
CA GLN A 205 0.91 6.28 18.38
C GLN A 205 1.67 6.41 19.69
N GLN A 206 1.36 7.41 20.52
CA GLN A 206 1.92 7.56 21.86
C GLN A 206 1.24 6.62 22.87
N ASN A 207 0.21 5.86 22.46
CA ASN A 207 -0.51 4.88 23.29
C ASN A 207 -0.59 3.40 22.79
N PRO A 208 0.36 2.81 22.04
CA PRO A 208 0.68 1.41 22.29
C PRO A 208 1.37 1.34 23.65
N ILE A 209 1.37 0.20 24.30
CA ILE A 209 2.30 -0.03 25.42
C ILE A 209 3.72 0.01 24.83
N ILE A 210 4.34 1.19 24.84
CA ILE A 210 5.76 1.50 24.72
C ILE A 210 6.05 2.22 26.03
N PHE A 211 6.73 1.54 26.95
CA PHE A 211 7.07 2.12 28.24
C PHE A 211 8.01 3.31 28.00
N TRP A 212 7.57 4.49 28.39
CA TRP A 212 8.45 5.61 28.69
C TRP A 212 9.00 5.38 30.09
N GLU A 213 10.31 5.55 30.29
CA GLU A 213 10.90 5.64 31.62
C GLU A 213 10.13 6.71 32.41
N ASN A 214 9.43 6.29 33.46
CA ASN A 214 9.22 7.20 34.58
C ASN A 214 10.59 7.36 35.21
N ASP A 215 11.16 8.54 35.05
CA ASP A 215 12.28 9.03 35.82
C ASP A 215 11.93 8.88 37.31
N LYS A 216 12.43 7.80 37.92
CA LYS A 216 12.54 7.68 39.37
C LYS A 216 14.02 7.74 39.68
N SER A 217 14.47 8.97 39.77
CA SER A 217 15.60 9.37 40.59
C SER A 217 15.59 8.59 41.91
N LYS A 218 16.74 8.01 42.22
CA LYS A 218 17.12 7.51 43.55
C LYS A 218 16.92 8.58 44.62
#